data_AF-A0A444JFW6-F1
#
_entry.id   AF-A0A444JFW6-F1
#
_cell.length_a   1.000
_cell.length_b   1.000
_cell.length_c   1.000
_cell.angle_alpha   90.00
_cell.angle_beta   90.00
_cell.angle_gamma   90.00
#
_symmetry.space_group_name_H-M   'P 1'
#
loop_
_entity.id
_entity.type
_entity.pdbx_description
1 polymer ?
#
loop_
_entity_poly.entity_id
_entity_poly.type
_entity_poly.pdbx_seq_one_letter_code
_entity_poly.pdbx_strand_id
1 'polypeptide(L)'
;MAELAVIIVTHNSQDVLPRCLDALSRQTIQADIVLVDSGSKDVSYLDAYRMRSGIRVILEENIGFSRANNRGCQALSQAAEFIL
;
A
#
# COMPACT_ATOMS: atom_id res chain seq x y z
N MET A 1 14.94 -4.16 -8.92
CA MET A 1 14.55 -2.84 -8.39
C MET A 1 13.42 -2.35 -9.26
N ALA A 2 12.28 -1.96 -8.68
CA ALA A 2 11.14 -1.52 -9.46
C ALA A 2 11.28 -0.02 -9.79
N GLU A 3 11.13 0.35 -11.06
CA GLU A 3 11.04 1.76 -11.50
C GLU A 3 9.77 2.44 -10.97
N LEU A 4 8.74 1.65 -10.65
CA LEU A 4 7.43 2.11 -10.21
C LEU A 4 7.17 1.74 -8.76
N ALA A 5 6.73 2.73 -7.99
CA ALA A 5 6.13 2.55 -6.68
C ALA A 5 4.62 2.86 -6.72
N VAL A 6 3.84 2.13 -5.91
CA VAL A 6 2.40 2.38 -5.74
C VAL A 6 2.08 2.58 -4.27
N ILE A 7 1.43 3.69 -3.94
CA ILE A 7 0.93 3.97 -2.60
C ILE A 7 -0.57 3.68 -2.57
N ILE A 8 -0.98 2.79 -1.68
CA ILE A 8 -2.38 2.47 -1.46
C ILE A 8 -2.74 2.90 -0.05
N VAL A 9 -3.64 3.88 0.08
CA VAL A 9 -4.25 4.21 1.37
C VAL A 9 -5.50 3.37 1.55
N THR A 10 -5.69 2.79 2.74
CA THR A 10 -6.86 1.97 3.07
C THR A 10 -7.46 2.35 4.42
N HIS A 11 -8.78 2.17 4.54
CA HIS A 11 -9.56 2.35 5.76
C HIS A 11 -10.86 1.53 5.64
N ASN A 12 -10.98 0.45 6.40
CA ASN A 12 -12.07 -0.53 6.35
C ASN A 12 -12.37 -1.04 4.93
N SER A 13 -11.32 -1.34 4.15
CA SER A 13 -11.47 -1.68 2.72
C SER A 13 -11.31 -3.18 2.44
N GLN A 14 -11.58 -4.04 3.42
CA GLN A 14 -11.39 -5.49 3.31
C GLN A 14 -12.11 -6.11 2.10
N ASP A 15 -13.25 -5.54 1.69
CA ASP A 15 -14.07 -6.07 0.60
C ASP A 15 -13.50 -5.76 -0.80
N VAL A 16 -12.62 -4.77 -0.92
CA VAL A 16 -12.13 -4.27 -2.23
C VAL A 16 -10.62 -4.35 -2.40
N LEU A 17 -9.87 -4.28 -1.30
CA LEU A 17 -8.40 -4.32 -1.32
C LEU A 17 -7.85 -5.59 -2.02
N PRO A 18 -8.40 -6.81 -1.81
CA PRO A 18 -7.89 -7.99 -2.49
C PRO A 18 -7.97 -7.88 -4.02
N ARG A 19 -9.08 -7.32 -4.55
CA ARG A 19 -9.25 -7.14 -6.01
C ARG A 19 -8.29 -6.09 -6.57
N CYS A 20 -8.00 -5.03 -5.82
CA CYS A 20 -7.02 -4.03 -6.20
C CYS A 20 -5.61 -4.64 -6.31
N LEU A 21 -5.19 -5.39 -5.28
CA LEU A 21 -3.88 -6.03 -5.26
C LEU A 21 -3.75 -7.16 -6.30
N ASP A 22 -4.81 -7.92 -6.58
CA ASP A 22 -4.83 -8.91 -7.67
C ASP A 22 -4.62 -8.22 -9.03
N ALA A 23 -5.34 -7.12 -9.30
CA ALA A 23 -5.19 -6.36 -10.54
C ALA A 23 -3.77 -5.80 -10.72
N LEU A 24 -3.15 -5.29 -9.64
CA LEU A 24 -1.75 -4.84 -9.66
C LEU A 24 -0.77 -5.99 -9.93
N SER A 25 -1.01 -7.17 -9.34
CA SER A 25 -0.13 -8.32 -9.53
C SER A 25 -0.11 -8.89 -10.96
N ARG A 26 -1.13 -8.56 -11.77
CA ARG A 26 -1.27 -8.97 -13.17
C ARG A 26 -0.68 -7.97 -14.17
N GLN A 27 -0.13 -6.84 -13.70
CA GLN A 27 0.50 -5.86 -14.56
C GLN A 27 1.83 -6.39 -15.13
N THR A 28 2.20 -5.88 -16.31
CA THR A 28 3.47 -6.24 -16.96
C THR A 28 4.68 -5.58 -16.29
N ILE A 29 4.47 -4.45 -15.63
CA ILE A 29 5.48 -3.77 -14.81
C ILE A 29 5.21 -4.12 -13.35
N GLN A 30 6.20 -4.71 -12.69
CA GLN A 30 6.15 -4.97 -11.25
C GLN A 30 6.40 -3.67 -10.48
N ALA A 31 5.65 -3.46 -9.40
CA ALA A 31 5.76 -2.28 -8.56
C ALA A 31 6.04 -2.65 -7.11
N ASP A 32 6.81 -1.80 -6.42
CA ASP A 32 6.93 -1.86 -4.97
C ASP A 32 5.71 -1.13 -4.35
N ILE A 33 4.93 -1.86 -3.55
CA ILE A 33 3.67 -1.37 -3.00
C ILE A 33 3.88 -0.94 -1.54
N VAL A 34 3.44 0.26 -1.20
CA VAL A 34 3.27 0.72 0.18
C VAL A 34 1.79 0.85 0.50
N LEU A 35 1.31 -0.04 1.35
CA LEU A 35 -0.07 -0.07 1.83
C LEU A 35 -0.15 0.62 3.19
N VAL A 36 -0.83 1.76 3.26
CA VAL A 36 -0.98 2.57 4.48
C VAL A 36 -2.42 2.47 4.99
N ASP A 37 -2.61 1.83 6.13
CA ASP A 37 -3.89 1.85 6.84
C ASP A 37 -4.03 3.15 7.64
N SER A 38 -5.13 3.87 7.42
CA SER A 38 -5.46 5.12 8.11
C SER A 38 -6.53 4.87 9.16
N GLY A 39 -6.30 3.96 10.10
CA GLY A 39 -7.14 3.72 11.26
C GLY A 39 -8.39 2.87 11.00
N SER A 40 -8.25 1.75 10.29
CA SER A 40 -9.33 0.76 10.19
C SER A 40 -9.76 0.27 11.57
N LYS A 41 -11.03 -0.12 11.70
CA LYS A 41 -11.59 -0.70 12.94
C LYS A 41 -11.00 -2.08 13.23
N ASP A 42 -10.77 -2.86 12.18
CA ASP A 42 -10.09 -4.15 12.22
C ASP A 42 -9.04 -4.16 11.11
N VAL A 43 -7.78 -4.45 11.47
CA VAL A 43 -6.63 -4.48 10.55
C VAL A 43 -6.20 -5.91 10.22
N SER A 44 -6.89 -6.93 10.73
CA SER A 44 -6.54 -8.35 10.49
C SER A 44 -6.56 -8.72 9.00
N TYR A 45 -7.40 -8.07 8.19
CA TYR A 45 -7.43 -8.24 6.74
C TYR A 45 -6.12 -7.86 6.03
N LEU A 46 -5.21 -7.16 6.72
CA LEU A 46 -3.91 -6.76 6.22
C LEU A 46 -2.80 -7.77 6.53
N ASP A 47 -3.03 -8.73 7.43
CA ASP A 47 -1.99 -9.64 7.92
C ASP A 47 -1.41 -10.52 6.80
N ALA A 48 -2.25 -10.92 5.83
CA ALA A 48 -1.82 -11.68 4.66
C ALA A 48 -0.81 -10.93 3.78
N TYR A 49 -0.76 -9.59 3.86
CA TYR A 49 0.12 -8.77 3.03
C TYR A 49 1.43 -8.38 3.72
N ARG A 50 1.49 -8.44 5.06
CA ARG A 50 2.70 -8.09 5.83
C ARG A 50 3.91 -8.95 5.49
N MET A 51 3.67 -10.19 5.08
CA MET A 51 4.72 -11.16 4.72
C MET A 51 4.93 -11.27 3.20
N ARG A 52 4.15 -10.55 2.39
CA ARG A 52 4.23 -10.64 0.93
C ARG A 52 5.39 -9.79 0.43
N SER A 53 6.34 -10.42 -0.27
CA SER A 53 7.43 -9.69 -0.94
C SER A 53 6.86 -8.65 -1.90
N GLY A 54 7.46 -7.46 -1.94
CA GLY A 54 6.99 -6.32 -2.73
C GLY A 54 5.83 -5.53 -2.12
N ILE A 55 5.34 -5.89 -0.92
CA ILE A 55 4.35 -5.09 -0.19
C ILE A 55 4.88 -4.72 1.19
N ARG A 56 4.86 -3.42 1.48
CA ARG A 56 5.12 -2.87 2.81
C ARG A 56 3.81 -2.36 3.40
N VAL A 57 3.42 -2.88 4.56
CA VAL A 57 2.23 -2.43 5.29
C VAL A 57 2.64 -1.45 6.40
N ILE A 58 1.98 -0.30 6.47
CA ILE A 58 2.12 0.71 7.51
C ILE A 58 0.76 0.89 8.17
N LEU A 59 0.72 0.82 9.50
CA LEU A 59 -0.49 1.11 10.26
C LEU A 59 -0.34 2.48 10.92
N GLU A 60 -1.36 3.30 10.77
CA GLU A 60 -1.49 4.60 11.43
C GLU A 60 -2.87 4.65 12.11
N GLU A 61 -3.03 5.61 13.03
CA GLU A 61 -4.37 6.02 13.46
C GLU A 61 -5.14 6.70 12.30
N ASN A 62 -6.38 7.14 12.55
CA ASN A 62 -7.12 7.85 11.51
C ASN A 62 -6.54 9.26 11.27
N ILE A 63 -5.55 9.33 10.38
CA ILE A 63 -4.84 10.55 9.98
C ILE A 63 -5.40 11.17 8.68
N GLY A 64 -6.38 10.51 8.07
CA GLY A 64 -6.99 10.90 6.79
C GLY A 64 -6.10 10.60 5.58
N PHE A 65 -6.72 10.66 4.39
CA PHE A 65 -6.09 10.25 3.13
C PHE A 65 -4.76 10.97 2.83
N SER A 66 -4.76 12.31 2.86
CA SER A 66 -3.57 13.07 2.43
C SER A 66 -2.35 12.83 3.32
N ARG A 67 -2.54 12.69 4.63
CA ARG A 67 -1.43 12.37 5.54
C ARG A 67 -0.97 10.95 5.32
N ALA A 68 -1.87 9.99 5.22
CA ALA A 68 -1.53 8.60 4.93
C ALA A 68 -0.77 8.45 3.60
N ASN A 69 -1.17 9.17 2.55
CA ASN A 69 -0.48 9.17 1.27
C ASN A 69 0.95 9.75 1.40
N ASN A 70 1.10 10.85 2.12
CA ASN A 70 2.41 11.43 2.42
C ASN A 70 3.30 10.48 3.24
N ARG A 71 2.71 9.73 4.19
CA ARG A 71 3.43 8.69 4.94
C ARG A 71 3.89 7.55 4.03
N GLY A 72 3.05 7.15 3.09
CA GLY A 72 3.41 6.18 2.05
C GLY A 72 4.60 6.66 1.23
N CYS A 73 4.56 7.90 0.74
CA CYS A 73 5.63 8.52 -0.03
C CYS A 73 6.95 8.61 0.76
N GLN A 74 6.90 9.00 2.03
CA GLN A 74 8.07 9.02 2.91
C GLN A 74 8.69 7.63 3.15
N ALA A 75 7.89 6.57 3.02
CA ALA A 75 8.35 5.20 3.24
C ALA A 75 8.92 4.54 1.99
N LEU A 76 8.81 5.19 0.82
CA LEU A 76 9.44 4.73 -0.42
C LEU A 76 10.96 4.82 -0.30
N SER A 77 11.65 3.88 -0.95
CA SER A 77 13.09 4.02 -1.19
C SER A 77 13.31 5.15 -2.19
N GLN A 78 14.42 5.88 -2.09
CA GLN A 78 14.78 6.97 -3.02
C GLN A 78 15.02 6.51 -4.47
N ALA A 79 14.78 5.24 -4.79
CA ALA A 79 15.10 4.62 -6.07
C ALA A 79 13.89 4.49 -7.02
N ALA A 80 12.66 4.80 -6.58
CA ALA A 80 11.51 4.78 -7.47
C ALA A 80 11.53 6.00 -8.41
N GLU A 81 11.42 5.78 -9.72
CA GLU A 81 11.37 6.84 -10.74
C GLU A 81 9.95 7.40 -10.89
N PHE A 82 8.94 6.53 -10.74
CA PHE A 82 7.53 6.88 -10.83
C PHE A 82 6.77 6.47 -9.57
N ILE A 83 5.78 7.29 -9.19
CA ILE A 83 4.90 7.03 -8.04
C ILE A 83 3.45 7.17 -8.50
N LEU A 84 2.64 6.17 -8.18
CA LEU A 84 1.19 6.16 -8.33
C LEU A 84 0.49 6.14 -6.97
#